data_AF-A0A183K0L0-F1
#
_entry.id   AF-A0A183K0L0-F1
#
_cell.length_a   1.000
_cell.length_b   1.000
_cell.length_c   1.000
_cell.angle_alpha   90.00
_cell.angle_beta   90.00
_cell.angle_gamma   90.00
#
_symmetry.space_group_name_H-M   'P 1'
#
loop_
_entity.id
_entity.type
_entity.pdbx_description
1 polymer ?
#
loop_
_entity_poly.entity_id
_entity_poly.type
_entity_poly.pdbx_seq_one_letter_code
_entity_poly.pdbx_strand_id
1 'polypeptide(L)'
;MESNWKGIKEAITSACHEVLGQKKHHHKEWITVDTLNKIQERRNTKAAINTSRTRAEKAKAQAEYTEINKQVKRSIRTDKRKYVEDLAMTAENAAREGNMEQLYDITRKLAGNYRKPERPVKSEQSEVINNIEEQRKRWVEHFKELSSIFTIEEHLELETVGNQHQGQKFQYKCQESSTVWGGNLEKYESHHPEDTSV
;
A
#
# COMPACT_ATOMS: atom_id res chain seq x y z
N MET A 1 31.91 43.43 -29.05
CA MET A 1 30.61 43.47 -28.32
C MET A 1 30.26 42.12 -27.71
N GLU A 2 30.42 40.99 -28.41
CA GLU A 2 30.18 39.63 -27.84
C GLU A 2 30.99 39.31 -26.59
N SER A 3 32.24 39.80 -26.50
CA SER A 3 33.12 39.61 -25.34
C SER A 3 32.55 40.22 -24.05
N ASN A 4 32.03 41.45 -24.12
CA ASN A 4 31.44 42.13 -22.97
C ASN A 4 30.16 41.42 -22.49
N TRP A 5 29.33 40.96 -23.43
CA TRP A 5 28.12 40.22 -23.09
C TRP A 5 28.42 38.88 -22.41
N LYS A 6 29.47 38.18 -22.87
CA LYS A 6 29.93 36.94 -22.25
C LYS A 6 30.41 37.17 -20.80
N GLY A 7 31.21 38.22 -20.57
CA GLY A 7 31.69 38.56 -19.23
C GLY A 7 30.57 38.90 -18.24
N ILE A 8 29.56 39.67 -18.67
CA ILE A 8 28.40 39.98 -17.83
C ILE A 8 27.62 38.71 -17.47
N LYS A 9 27.41 37.82 -18.45
CA LYS A 9 26.71 36.56 -18.23
C LYS A 9 27.45 35.63 -17.27
N GLU A 10 28.78 35.57 -17.36
CA GLU A 10 29.63 34.80 -16.45
C GLU A 10 29.65 35.37 -15.03
N ALA A 11 29.71 36.70 -14.88
CA ALA A 11 29.68 37.36 -13.57
C ALA A 11 28.35 37.10 -12.84
N ILE A 12 27.22 37.27 -13.54
CA ILE A 12 25.88 37.01 -12.96
C ILE A 12 25.74 35.52 -12.62
N THR A 13 26.16 34.63 -13.51
CA THR A 13 26.07 33.17 -13.28
C THR A 13 26.93 32.75 -12.08
N SER A 14 28.10 33.36 -11.89
CA SER A 14 28.99 33.06 -10.77
C SER A 14 28.41 33.54 -9.44
N ALA A 15 27.91 34.78 -9.39
CA ALA A 15 27.25 35.32 -8.19
C ALA A 15 26.02 34.48 -7.79
N CYS A 16 25.21 34.04 -8.77
CA CYS A 16 24.08 33.16 -8.50
C CYS A 16 24.51 31.80 -7.93
N HIS A 17 25.59 31.20 -8.45
CA HIS A 17 26.11 29.93 -7.93
C HIS A 17 26.68 30.06 -6.51
N GLU A 18 27.30 31.19 -6.16
CA GLU A 18 27.84 31.43 -4.83
C GLU A 18 26.72 31.63 -3.80
N VAL A 19 25.69 32.41 -4.14
CA VAL A 19 24.58 32.73 -3.21
C VAL A 19 23.58 31.59 -3.09
N LEU A 20 23.17 30.99 -4.22
CA LEU A 20 22.08 29.99 -4.24
C LEU A 20 22.60 28.55 -4.27
N GLY A 21 23.90 28.35 -4.46
CA GLY A 21 24.49 27.05 -4.72
C GLY A 21 24.12 26.49 -6.09
N GLN A 22 24.75 25.40 -6.49
CA GLN A 22 24.28 24.62 -7.64
C GLN A 22 23.05 23.83 -7.24
N LYS A 23 21.97 23.97 -8.03
CA LYS A 23 20.81 23.08 -7.91
C LYS A 23 21.28 21.65 -8.10
N LYS A 24 21.25 20.85 -7.03
CA LYS A 24 21.56 19.41 -7.08
C LYS A 24 20.50 18.74 -7.95
N HIS A 25 20.84 18.53 -9.22
CA HIS A 25 20.07 17.67 -10.09
C HIS A 25 20.36 16.25 -9.65
N HIS A 26 19.52 15.71 -8.78
CA HIS A 26 19.49 14.27 -8.57
C HIS A 26 19.20 13.64 -9.93
N HIS A 27 20.23 13.05 -10.53
CA HIS A 27 20.04 12.18 -11.66
C HIS A 27 19.13 11.07 -11.16
N LYS A 28 18.13 10.71 -11.96
CA LYS A 28 17.33 9.55 -11.61
C LYS A 28 18.31 8.38 -11.53
N GLU A 29 18.33 7.68 -10.40
CA GLU A 29 19.32 6.64 -10.08
C GLU A 29 19.44 5.57 -11.18
N TRP A 30 18.39 5.41 -11.98
CA TRP A 30 18.35 4.44 -13.07
C TRP A 30 19.08 4.84 -14.36
N ILE A 31 19.49 6.09 -14.55
CA ILE A 31 20.15 6.50 -15.81
C ILE A 31 21.61 6.07 -15.79
N THR A 32 21.99 5.22 -16.73
CA THR A 32 23.38 4.74 -16.84
C THR A 32 24.31 5.77 -17.49
N VAL A 33 25.61 5.63 -17.23
CA VAL A 33 26.67 6.45 -17.82
C VAL A 33 26.69 6.34 -19.36
N ASP A 34 26.44 5.15 -19.90
CA ASP A 34 26.33 4.93 -21.35
C ASP A 34 25.19 5.77 -21.98
N THR A 35 24.02 5.82 -21.33
CA THR A 35 22.93 6.68 -21.78
C THR A 35 23.29 8.17 -21.69
N LEU A 36 24.04 8.59 -20.66
CA LEU A 36 24.51 9.98 -20.56
C LEU A 36 25.49 10.33 -21.69
N ASN A 37 26.40 9.44 -22.05
CA ASN A 37 27.32 9.63 -23.16
C ASN A 37 26.56 9.82 -24.49
N LYS A 38 25.56 8.97 -24.76
CA LYS A 38 24.70 9.09 -25.95
C LYS A 38 23.90 10.41 -25.98
N ILE A 39 23.45 10.89 -24.83
CA ILE A 39 22.79 12.20 -24.72
C ILE A 39 23.77 13.32 -25.08
N GLN A 40 25.03 13.20 -24.69
CA GLN A 40 26.06 14.17 -25.02
C GLN A 40 26.39 14.14 -26.52
N GLU A 41 26.54 12.97 -27.14
CA GLU A 41 26.72 12.82 -28.59
C GLU A 41 25.57 13.47 -29.38
N ARG A 42 24.32 13.28 -28.92
CA ARG A 42 23.15 13.95 -29.50
C ARG A 42 23.25 15.48 -29.44
N ARG A 43 23.81 16.03 -28.35
CA ARG A 43 24.02 17.48 -28.21
C ARG A 43 25.09 17.97 -29.17
N ASN A 44 26.19 17.22 -29.32
CA ASN A 44 27.28 17.55 -30.22
C ASN A 44 26.81 17.56 -31.68
N THR A 45 26.06 16.54 -32.10
CA THR A 45 25.47 16.51 -33.46
C THR A 45 24.43 17.60 -33.66
N LYS A 46 23.67 17.97 -32.61
CA LYS A 46 22.79 19.14 -32.68
C LYS A 46 23.57 20.45 -32.87
N ALA A 47 24.72 20.60 -32.23
CA ALA A 47 25.59 21.75 -32.44
C ALA A 47 26.12 21.79 -33.88
N ALA A 48 26.54 20.64 -34.43
CA ALA A 48 27.00 20.54 -35.83
C ALA A 48 25.93 21.00 -36.85
N ILE A 49 24.65 20.67 -36.62
CA ILE A 49 23.52 21.15 -37.44
C ILE A 49 23.38 22.67 -37.38
N ASN A 50 23.63 23.27 -36.21
CA ASN A 50 23.50 24.72 -36.03
C ASN A 50 24.68 25.49 -36.64
N THR A 51 25.87 24.88 -36.68
CA THR A 51 27.11 25.50 -37.22
C THR A 51 27.35 25.19 -38.70
N SER A 52 26.63 24.23 -39.30
CA SER A 52 26.80 23.84 -40.70
C SER A 52 26.54 25.02 -41.64
N ARG A 53 27.45 25.24 -42.61
CA ARG A 53 27.36 26.35 -43.57
C ARG A 53 26.67 25.94 -44.86
N THR A 54 26.85 24.69 -45.30
CA THR A 54 26.26 24.20 -46.55
C THR A 54 25.04 23.32 -46.30
N ARG A 55 24.15 23.25 -47.29
CA ARG A 55 22.92 22.43 -47.21
C ARG A 55 23.23 20.93 -47.12
N ALA A 56 24.30 20.47 -47.76
CA ALA A 56 24.72 19.07 -47.75
C ALA A 56 25.24 18.63 -46.37
N GLU A 57 26.11 19.42 -45.74
CA GLU A 57 26.58 19.18 -44.37
C GLU A 57 25.42 19.15 -43.38
N LYS A 58 24.48 20.10 -43.51
CA LYS A 58 23.28 20.14 -42.67
C LYS A 58 22.43 18.89 -42.82
N ALA A 59 22.25 18.40 -44.05
CA ALA A 59 21.49 17.18 -44.31
C ALA A 59 22.17 15.94 -43.69
N LYS A 60 23.51 15.84 -43.79
CA LYS A 60 24.28 14.75 -43.18
C LYS A 60 24.18 14.76 -41.65
N ALA A 61 24.44 15.90 -41.02
CA ALA A 61 24.36 16.05 -39.57
C ALA A 61 22.93 15.82 -39.05
N GLN A 62 21.91 16.23 -39.83
CA GLN A 62 20.52 15.94 -39.51
C GLN A 62 20.22 14.44 -39.53
N ALA A 63 20.73 13.69 -40.52
CA ALA A 63 20.58 12.24 -40.58
C ALA A 63 21.24 11.56 -39.36
N GLU A 64 22.48 11.94 -39.02
CA GLU A 64 23.20 11.44 -37.84
C GLU A 64 22.43 11.73 -36.54
N TYR A 65 21.93 12.96 -36.38
CA TYR A 65 21.11 13.34 -35.21
C TYR A 65 19.85 12.48 -35.09
N THR A 66 19.18 12.15 -36.20
CA THR A 66 17.98 11.31 -36.15
C THR A 66 18.28 9.92 -35.61
N GLU A 67 19.42 9.33 -36.01
CA GLU A 67 19.80 8.00 -35.56
C GLU A 67 20.22 7.99 -34.10
N ILE A 68 21.10 8.92 -33.69
CA ILE A 68 21.51 9.06 -32.28
C ILE A 68 20.29 9.34 -31.38
N ASN A 69 19.34 10.17 -31.83
CA ASN A 69 18.13 10.44 -31.06
C ASN A 69 17.25 9.20 -30.88
N LYS A 70 17.19 8.30 -31.88
CA LYS A 70 16.51 6.99 -31.71
C LYS A 70 17.25 6.13 -30.69
N GLN A 71 18.58 6.07 -30.76
CA GLN A 71 19.40 5.30 -29.83
C GLN A 71 19.25 5.79 -28.39
N VAL A 72 19.31 7.11 -28.15
CA VAL A 72 19.06 7.72 -26.84
C VAL A 72 17.67 7.33 -26.32
N LYS A 73 16.63 7.40 -27.15
CA LYS A 73 15.27 6.99 -26.75
C LYS A 73 15.20 5.49 -26.41
N ARG A 74 15.95 4.64 -27.11
CA ARG A 74 16.02 3.20 -26.81
C ARG A 74 16.77 2.96 -25.50
N SER A 75 17.92 3.58 -25.28
CA SER A 75 18.74 3.38 -24.07
C SER A 75 18.00 3.83 -22.81
N ILE A 76 17.34 5.00 -22.84
CA ILE A 76 16.49 5.49 -21.73
C ILE A 76 15.38 4.47 -21.39
N ARG A 77 14.73 3.87 -22.39
CA ARG A 77 13.70 2.85 -22.14
C ARG A 77 14.28 1.58 -21.55
N THR A 78 15.45 1.14 -22.04
CA THR A 78 16.15 -0.03 -21.52
C THR A 78 16.60 0.17 -20.08
N ASP A 79 17.23 1.29 -19.77
CA ASP A 79 17.69 1.64 -18.43
C ASP A 79 16.52 1.67 -17.43
N LYS A 80 15.40 2.29 -17.83
CA LYS A 80 14.19 2.30 -16.99
C LYS A 80 13.65 0.89 -16.76
N ARG A 81 13.65 0.03 -17.80
CA ARG A 81 13.17 -1.35 -17.67
C ARG A 81 14.04 -2.15 -16.70
N LYS A 82 15.36 -2.08 -16.85
CA LYS A 82 16.32 -2.75 -15.96
C LYS A 82 16.12 -2.33 -14.51
N TYR A 83 16.03 -1.03 -14.25
CA TYR A 83 15.78 -0.54 -12.90
C TYR A 83 14.46 -1.05 -12.28
N VAL A 84 13.38 -1.11 -13.07
CA VAL A 84 12.11 -1.66 -12.59
C VAL A 84 12.23 -3.17 -12.32
N GLU A 85 12.95 -3.89 -13.16
CA GLU A 85 13.20 -5.33 -13.02
C GLU A 85 14.06 -5.64 -11.78
N ASP A 86 15.12 -4.86 -11.54
CA ASP A 86 15.97 -4.97 -10.35
C ASP A 86 15.16 -4.70 -9.06
N LEU A 87 14.29 -3.68 -9.07
CA LEU A 87 13.37 -3.42 -7.96
C LEU A 87 12.40 -4.57 -7.74
N ALA A 88 11.79 -5.11 -8.81
CA ALA A 88 10.85 -6.23 -8.70
C ALA A 88 11.52 -7.48 -8.13
N MET A 89 12.74 -7.79 -8.58
CA MET A 89 13.55 -8.89 -8.07
C MET A 89 13.93 -8.68 -6.59
N THR A 90 14.25 -7.45 -6.19
CA THR A 90 14.53 -7.12 -4.78
C THR A 90 13.27 -7.29 -3.91
N ALA A 91 12.10 -6.88 -4.41
CA ALA A 91 10.83 -7.10 -3.71
C ALA A 91 10.52 -8.59 -3.53
N GLU A 92 10.75 -9.40 -4.58
CA GLU A 92 10.55 -10.85 -4.50
C GLU A 92 11.44 -11.49 -3.45
N ASN A 93 12.72 -11.13 -3.40
CA ASN A 93 13.64 -11.63 -2.37
C ASN A 93 13.21 -11.21 -0.96
N ALA A 94 12.82 -9.94 -0.76
CA ALA A 94 12.33 -9.46 0.52
C ALA A 94 11.08 -10.23 0.98
N ALA A 95 10.18 -10.59 0.06
CA ALA A 95 9.02 -11.42 0.37
C ALA A 95 9.41 -12.85 0.80
N ARG A 96 10.40 -13.46 0.12
CA ARG A 96 10.93 -14.79 0.49
C ARG A 96 11.60 -14.80 1.86
N GLU A 97 12.30 -13.72 2.21
CA GLU A 97 12.98 -13.55 3.50
C GLU A 97 12.03 -13.12 4.64
N GLY A 98 10.77 -12.78 4.33
CA GLY A 98 9.81 -12.26 5.30
C GLY A 98 10.07 -10.80 5.73
N ASN A 99 10.90 -10.06 4.99
CA ASN A 99 11.18 -8.65 5.26
C ASN A 99 10.06 -7.74 4.71
N MET A 100 8.99 -7.62 5.48
CA MET A 100 7.78 -6.87 5.10
C MET A 100 8.03 -5.37 4.94
N GLU A 101 8.96 -4.79 5.70
CA GLU A 101 9.29 -3.37 5.62
C GLU A 101 9.92 -3.02 4.26
N GLN A 102 10.93 -3.78 3.84
CA GLN A 102 11.58 -3.60 2.54
C GLN A 102 10.62 -3.86 1.39
N LEU A 103 9.81 -4.91 1.48
CA LEU A 103 8.79 -5.22 0.48
C LEU A 103 7.83 -4.03 0.29
N TYR A 104 7.28 -3.49 1.37
CA TYR A 104 6.37 -2.36 1.32
C TYR A 104 7.03 -1.12 0.69
N ASP A 105 8.25 -0.80 1.10
CA ASP A 105 9.01 0.33 0.59
C ASP A 105 9.29 0.24 -0.91
N ILE A 106 9.65 -0.95 -1.40
CA ILE A 106 9.91 -1.19 -2.82
C ILE A 106 8.61 -1.15 -3.63
N THR A 107 7.53 -1.78 -3.15
CA THR A 107 6.21 -1.72 -3.80
C THR A 107 5.71 -0.28 -3.87
N ARG A 108 5.92 0.51 -2.81
CA ARG A 108 5.60 1.95 -2.79
C ARG A 108 6.43 2.73 -3.81
N LYS A 109 7.73 2.43 -3.96
CA LYS A 109 8.59 3.02 -5.01
C LYS A 109 8.13 2.65 -6.42
N LEU A 110 7.69 1.40 -6.64
CA LEU A 110 7.22 0.89 -7.94
C LEU A 110 5.85 1.46 -8.35
N ALA A 111 4.92 1.56 -7.40
CA ALA A 111 3.58 2.11 -7.64
C ALA A 111 3.61 3.60 -8.04
N GLY A 112 4.73 4.28 -7.79
CA GLY A 112 4.90 5.71 -8.05
C GLY A 112 4.00 6.56 -7.14
N ASN A 113 4.11 7.89 -7.30
CA ASN A 113 3.27 8.82 -6.56
C ASN A 113 1.83 8.80 -7.10
N TYR A 114 1.03 7.84 -6.64
CA TYR A 114 -0.42 7.96 -6.71
C TYR A 114 -0.82 9.07 -5.73
N ARG A 115 -1.19 10.25 -6.23
CA ARG A 115 -1.97 11.17 -5.40
C ARG A 115 -3.27 10.45 -5.11
N LYS A 116 -3.39 9.82 -3.95
CA LYS A 116 -4.70 9.41 -3.45
C LYS A 116 -5.54 10.69 -3.47
N PRO A 117 -6.64 10.78 -4.21
CA PRO A 117 -7.60 11.81 -3.89
C PRO A 117 -7.97 11.60 -2.42
N GLU A 118 -7.94 12.66 -1.61
CA GLU A 118 -8.57 12.63 -0.30
C GLU A 118 -10.01 12.19 -0.54
N ARG A 119 -10.30 10.95 -0.15
CA ARG A 119 -11.67 10.44 -0.20
C ARG A 119 -12.35 11.06 1.01
N PRO A 120 -13.36 11.90 0.81
CA PRO A 120 -14.07 12.47 1.94
C PRO A 120 -14.68 11.34 2.76
N VAL A 121 -14.42 11.35 4.07
CA VAL A 121 -15.00 10.39 5.02
C VAL A 121 -16.34 10.96 5.47
N LYS A 122 -17.38 10.12 5.55
CA LYS A 122 -18.67 10.56 6.06
C LYS A 122 -18.67 10.55 7.59
N SER A 123 -19.24 11.59 8.19
CA SER A 123 -19.56 11.61 9.62
C SER A 123 -20.68 10.62 9.93
N GLU A 124 -20.94 10.39 11.22
CA GLU A 124 -22.08 9.59 11.68
C GLU A 124 -23.42 10.17 11.21
N GLN A 125 -23.53 11.51 11.09
CA GLN A 125 -24.71 12.19 10.53
C GLN A 125 -24.72 12.25 8.99
N SER A 126 -23.90 11.45 8.31
CA SER A 126 -23.77 11.39 6.84
C SER A 126 -23.22 12.66 6.16
N GLU A 127 -22.63 13.59 6.91
CA GLU A 127 -21.99 14.79 6.36
C GLU A 127 -20.58 14.48 5.83
N VAL A 128 -20.17 15.21 4.80
CA VAL A 128 -18.91 14.93 4.08
C VAL A 128 -17.75 15.68 4.73
N ILE A 129 -16.81 14.95 5.34
CA ILE A 129 -15.63 15.52 6.01
C ILE A 129 -14.46 15.64 5.02
N ASN A 130 -14.08 16.89 4.72
CA ASN A 130 -12.99 17.21 3.80
C ASN A 130 -11.65 17.54 4.51
N ASN A 131 -11.64 17.74 5.84
CA ASN A 131 -10.45 18.10 6.61
C ASN A 131 -9.72 16.86 7.16
N ILE A 132 -8.40 16.75 6.94
CA ILE A 132 -7.55 15.64 7.40
C ILE A 132 -7.63 15.42 8.92
N GLU A 133 -7.67 16.48 9.71
CA GLU A 133 -7.65 16.38 11.18
C GLU A 133 -8.98 15.85 11.72
N GLU A 134 -10.09 16.27 11.12
CA GLU A 134 -11.43 15.76 11.40
C GLU A 134 -11.60 14.31 10.91
N GLN A 135 -11.02 13.96 9.75
CA GLN A 135 -10.99 12.57 9.28
C GLN A 135 -10.25 11.66 10.28
N ARG A 136 -9.10 12.11 10.81
CA ARG A 136 -8.37 11.36 11.84
C ARG A 136 -9.21 11.18 13.11
N LYS A 137 -9.89 12.24 13.56
CA LYS A 137 -10.78 12.16 14.72
C LYS A 137 -11.92 11.15 14.49
N ARG A 138 -12.56 11.19 13.31
CA ARG A 138 -13.61 10.24 12.94
C ARG A 138 -13.11 8.78 12.89
N TRP A 139 -11.89 8.55 12.40
CA TRP A 139 -11.27 7.22 12.42
C TRP A 139 -11.06 6.72 13.86
N VAL A 140 -10.55 7.58 14.75
CA VAL A 140 -10.36 7.22 16.17
C VAL A 140 -11.68 6.87 16.84
N GLU A 141 -12.75 7.63 16.57
CA GLU A 141 -14.10 7.33 17.08
C GLU A 141 -14.62 5.99 16.55
N HIS A 142 -14.55 5.77 15.23
CA HIS A 142 -15.01 4.53 14.61
C HIS A 142 -14.27 3.29 15.12
N PHE A 143 -12.94 3.37 15.32
CA PHE A 143 -12.18 2.26 15.88
C PHE A 143 -12.53 2.00 17.35
N LYS A 144 -12.81 3.04 18.15
CA LYS A 144 -13.29 2.87 19.53
C LYS A 144 -14.67 2.23 19.58
N GLU A 145 -15.59 2.63 18.69
CA GLU A 145 -16.91 2.00 18.56
C GLU A 145 -16.79 0.51 18.22
N LEU A 146 -15.98 0.17 17.21
CA LEU A 146 -15.72 -1.22 16.83
C LEU A 146 -15.10 -2.04 17.96
N SER A 147 -14.11 -1.49 18.68
CA SER A 147 -13.52 -2.17 19.85
C SER A 147 -14.51 -2.34 20.99
N SER A 148 -15.42 -1.39 21.17
CA SER A 148 -16.46 -1.47 22.21
C SER A 148 -17.53 -2.51 21.86
N ILE A 149 -17.92 -2.62 20.58
CA ILE A 149 -18.82 -3.66 20.08
C ILE A 149 -18.22 -5.05 20.29
N PHE A 150 -16.93 -5.22 19.99
CA PHE A 150 -16.24 -6.50 20.14
C PHE A 150 -16.24 -6.99 21.60
N THR A 151 -16.02 -6.07 22.56
CA THR A 151 -16.14 -6.40 23.98
C THR A 151 -17.57 -6.73 24.42
N ILE A 152 -18.59 -6.09 23.84
CA ILE A 152 -19.99 -6.36 24.19
C ILE A 152 -20.44 -7.72 23.65
N GLU A 153 -20.02 -8.11 22.44
CA GLU A 153 -20.27 -9.45 21.89
C GLU A 153 -19.60 -10.54 22.74
N GLU A 154 -18.33 -10.37 23.14
CA GLU A 154 -17.66 -11.30 24.08
C GLU A 154 -18.37 -11.38 25.44
N HIS A 155 -18.87 -10.26 25.97
CA HIS A 155 -19.63 -10.23 27.21
C HIS A 155 -21.00 -10.92 27.09
N LEU A 156 -21.73 -10.72 25.99
CA LEU A 156 -23.01 -11.39 25.70
C LEU A 156 -22.84 -12.90 25.50
N GLU A 157 -21.76 -13.35 24.85
CA GLU A 157 -21.43 -14.76 24.72
C GLU A 157 -21.09 -15.40 26.08
N LEU A 158 -20.34 -14.70 26.96
CA LEU A 158 -20.04 -15.19 28.31
C LEU A 158 -21.28 -15.21 29.23
N GLU A 159 -22.17 -14.23 29.14
CA GLU A 159 -23.44 -14.21 29.90
C GLU A 159 -24.40 -15.31 29.45
N THR A 160 -24.49 -15.60 28.15
CA THR A 160 -25.33 -16.70 27.63
C THR A 160 -24.82 -18.07 28.07
N VAL A 161 -23.50 -18.29 28.07
CA VAL A 161 -22.87 -19.52 28.60
C VAL A 161 -23.05 -19.64 30.12
N GLY A 162 -22.92 -18.53 30.87
CA GLY A 162 -23.15 -18.49 32.31
C GLY A 162 -24.60 -18.82 32.71
N ASN A 163 -25.57 -18.27 31.97
CA ASN A 163 -26.99 -18.55 32.18
C ASN A 163 -27.37 -20.00 31.82
N GLN A 164 -26.76 -20.59 30.79
CA GLN A 164 -26.93 -22.02 30.45
C GLN A 164 -26.40 -22.94 31.57
N HIS A 165 -25.23 -22.62 32.14
CA HIS A 165 -24.66 -23.38 33.27
C HIS A 165 -25.52 -23.29 34.54
N GLN A 166 -26.13 -22.12 34.81
CA GLN A 166 -26.99 -21.92 35.96
C GLN A 166 -28.34 -22.65 35.81
N GLY A 167 -28.89 -22.71 34.59
CA GLY A 167 -30.06 -23.53 34.24
C GLY A 167 -29.81 -25.04 34.36
N GLN A 168 -28.64 -25.52 33.90
CA GLN A 168 -28.23 -26.93 34.07
C GLN A 168 -28.04 -27.30 35.56
N LYS A 169 -27.46 -26.39 36.36
CA LYS A 169 -27.31 -26.57 37.81
C LYS A 169 -28.65 -26.65 38.54
N PHE A 170 -29.68 -25.96 38.05
CA PHE A 170 -31.06 -26.04 38.57
C PHE A 170 -31.75 -27.36 38.21
N GLN A 171 -31.53 -27.88 36.98
CA GLN A 171 -32.07 -29.18 36.58
C GLN A 171 -31.44 -30.34 37.36
N TYR A 172 -30.13 -30.32 37.59
CA TYR A 172 -29.43 -31.37 38.36
C TYR A 172 -29.92 -31.44 39.81
N LYS A 173 -30.13 -30.28 40.44
CA LYS A 173 -30.66 -30.19 41.81
C LYS A 173 -32.11 -30.66 41.94
N CYS A 174 -32.90 -30.56 40.87
CA CYS A 174 -34.29 -31.02 40.83
C CYS A 174 -34.41 -32.55 40.70
N GLN A 175 -33.45 -33.19 40.04
CA GLN A 175 -33.38 -34.66 39.94
C GLN A 175 -32.98 -35.32 41.26
N GLU A 176 -32.04 -34.74 42.01
CA GLU A 176 -31.63 -35.26 43.33
C GLU A 176 -32.72 -35.09 44.40
N SER A 177 -33.56 -34.05 44.31
CA SER A 177 -34.71 -33.89 45.22
C SER A 177 -35.87 -34.85 44.93
N SER A 178 -36.00 -35.35 43.70
CA SER A 178 -37.08 -36.27 43.30
C SER A 178 -36.80 -37.72 43.73
N THR A 179 -35.54 -38.10 43.94
CA THR A 179 -35.16 -39.47 44.34
C THR A 179 -35.32 -39.74 45.85
N VAL A 180 -35.50 -38.71 46.69
CA VAL A 180 -35.59 -38.84 48.16
C VAL A 180 -37.03 -38.97 48.68
N TRP A 181 -38.06 -38.73 47.86
CA TRP A 181 -39.49 -38.85 48.25
C TRP A 181 -40.23 -40.03 47.59
N GLY A 182 -39.51 -40.98 46.99
CA GLY A 182 -40.08 -42.16 46.31
C GLY A 182 -40.09 -43.44 47.15
N GLY A 183 -40.26 -43.35 48.48
CA GLY A 183 -40.08 -44.47 49.39
C GLY A 183 -41.17 -44.60 50.45
N ASN A 184 -42.45 -44.59 50.08
CA ASN A 184 -43.55 -45.22 50.84
C ASN A 184 -44.90 -44.99 50.13
N LEU A 185 -45.31 -45.91 49.26
CA LEU A 185 -46.70 -46.39 49.26
C LEU A 185 -46.76 -47.72 48.50
N GLU A 186 -46.69 -48.78 49.29
CA GLU A 186 -47.06 -50.13 48.91
C GLU A 186 -48.51 -50.16 48.36
N LYS A 187 -48.69 -51.03 47.36
CA LYS A 187 -49.84 -51.95 47.26
C LYS A 187 -51.19 -51.40 46.76
N TYR A 188 -51.43 -51.55 45.46
CA TYR A 188 -52.71 -52.08 44.94
C TYR A 188 -52.58 -52.47 43.45
N GLU A 189 -52.71 -53.78 43.17
CA GLU A 189 -53.39 -54.43 42.02
C GLU A 189 -53.10 -53.97 40.57
N SER A 190 -52.96 -54.82 39.54
CA SER A 190 -53.10 -56.26 39.36
C SER A 190 -52.60 -56.61 37.95
N HIS A 191 -51.82 -57.69 37.83
CA HIS A 191 -51.70 -58.46 36.59
C HIS A 191 -52.05 -59.90 36.92
N HIS A 192 -53.25 -60.31 36.50
CA HIS A 192 -53.60 -61.70 36.28
C HIS A 192 -53.78 -61.89 34.77
N PRO A 193 -53.19 -62.94 34.21
CA PRO A 193 -53.85 -63.73 33.20
C PRO A 193 -54.29 -65.08 33.78
N GLU A 194 -55.48 -65.44 33.35
CA GLU A 194 -56.22 -66.67 33.60
C GLU A 194 -55.52 -67.88 32.97
N ASP A 195 -55.63 -69.04 33.61
CA ASP A 195 -56.24 -70.22 32.98
C ASP A 195 -56.15 -71.44 33.90
N THR A 196 -57.32 -72.02 34.24
CA THR A 196 -57.53 -73.47 34.15
C THR A 196 -59.03 -73.82 34.22
N SER A 197 -59.58 -74.11 33.04
CA SER A 197 -60.61 -75.11 32.70
C SER A 197 -61.24 -75.92 33.84
N VAL A 198 -62.58 -75.97 33.88
CA VAL A 198 -63.45 -77.07 33.36
C VAL A 198 -64.82 -76.49 33.04
#